data_AF-A0A930AFB8-F1
#
_entry.id   AF-A0A930AFB8-F1
#
_cell.length_a   1.000
_cell.length_b   1.000
_cell.length_c   1.000
_cell.angle_alpha   90.00
_cell.angle_beta   90.00
_cell.angle_gamma   90.00
#
_symmetry.space_group_name_H-M   'P 1'
#
loop_
_entity.id
_entity.type
_entity.pdbx_description
1 polymer ?
#
loop_
_entity_poly.entity_id
_entity_poly.type
_entity_poly.pdbx_seq_one_letter_code
_entity_poly.pdbx_strand_id
1 'polypeptide(L)'
;MQSLRFQSVFDIIGPVMIGPSSSHTAGAVRIGKIVSSIFDDTPTEVEFQLFNSFAKTYRGHGTDLALVAGILGMDTDDPDIPNSLEIAHKHGINIVWTIQKDSNAPHPNTTKITVKNAHKTISV
;
A
#
# COMPACT_ATOMS: atom_id res chain seq x y z
N MET A 1 2.77 5.36 -36.37
CA MET A 1 1.96 6.34 -35.60
C MET A 1 2.51 6.37 -34.19
N GLN A 2 2.89 7.54 -33.67
CA GLN A 2 3.21 7.67 -32.24
C GLN A 2 1.95 7.30 -31.46
N SER A 3 2.01 6.23 -30.67
CA SER A 3 1.00 5.96 -29.66
C SER A 3 1.03 7.14 -28.69
N LEU A 4 -0.02 7.94 -28.68
CA LEU A 4 -0.21 8.95 -27.65
C LEU A 4 -0.36 8.19 -26.32
N ARG A 5 0.67 8.27 -25.46
CA ARG A 5 0.73 7.59 -24.16
C ARG A 5 -0.43 7.95 -23.22
N PHE A 6 -1.10 9.08 -23.46
CA PHE A 6 -2.23 9.60 -22.71
C PHE A 6 -3.29 10.07 -23.70
N GLN A 7 -4.54 9.66 -23.51
CA GLN A 7 -5.68 9.97 -24.39
C GLN A 7 -6.64 10.99 -23.79
N SER A 8 -6.55 11.22 -22.47
CA SER A 8 -7.42 12.13 -21.73
C SER A 8 -6.65 12.90 -20.66
N VAL A 9 -7.16 14.08 -20.29
CA VAL A 9 -6.68 14.82 -19.11
C VAL A 9 -6.78 13.99 -17.82
N PHE A 10 -7.74 13.05 -17.77
CA PHE A 10 -7.91 12.12 -16.65
C PHE A 10 -6.82 11.04 -16.56
N ASP A 11 -6.03 10.84 -17.62
CA ASP A 11 -4.86 9.95 -17.56
C ASP A 11 -3.66 10.65 -16.91
N ILE A 12 -3.72 11.98 -16.78
CA ILE A 12 -2.66 12.85 -16.26
C ILE A 12 -2.99 13.32 -14.84
N ILE A 13 -4.25 13.71 -14.60
CA ILE A 13 -4.72 14.17 -13.29
C ILE A 13 -4.97 12.94 -12.41
N GLY A 14 -4.14 12.77 -11.39
CA GLY A 14 -4.30 11.75 -10.35
C GLY A 14 -5.54 11.98 -9.48
N PRO A 15 -5.93 10.99 -8.65
CA PRO A 15 -7.07 11.13 -7.75
C PRO A 15 -6.83 12.25 -6.74
N VAL A 16 -7.91 12.75 -6.13
CA VAL A 16 -7.81 13.48 -4.87
C VAL A 16 -7.21 12.53 -3.83
N MET A 17 -6.24 13.01 -3.07
CA MET A 17 -5.49 12.18 -2.12
C MET A 17 -4.93 12.98 -0.95
N ILE A 18 -4.66 12.28 0.14
CA ILE A 18 -3.75 12.74 1.20
C ILE A 18 -2.31 12.70 0.65
N GLY A 19 -1.57 13.80 0.87
CA GLY A 19 -0.16 13.91 0.49
C GLY A 19 0.76 13.07 1.39
N PRO A 20 2.08 13.07 1.14
CA PRO A 20 2.81 14.00 0.27
C PRO A 20 3.05 13.50 -1.16
N SER A 21 2.76 12.22 -1.47
CA SER A 21 3.24 11.60 -2.70
C SER A 21 2.21 10.71 -3.38
N SER A 22 2.00 10.90 -4.69
CA SER A 22 1.06 10.09 -5.46
C SER A 22 1.48 8.62 -5.56
N SER A 23 2.78 8.34 -5.67
CA SER A 23 3.28 6.96 -5.77
C SER A 23 3.37 6.27 -4.41
N HIS A 24 3.87 6.98 -3.40
CA HIS A 24 4.16 6.43 -2.08
C HIS A 24 2.96 6.48 -1.13
N THR A 25 1.94 7.28 -1.43
CA THR A 25 0.70 7.38 -0.66
C THR A 25 -0.48 6.83 -1.46
N ALA A 26 -0.95 7.53 -2.50
CA ALA A 26 -2.14 7.07 -3.25
C ALA A 26 -1.94 5.71 -3.94
N GLY A 27 -0.76 5.48 -4.54
CA GLY A 27 -0.40 4.19 -5.12
C GLY A 27 -0.34 3.07 -4.07
N ALA A 28 0.23 3.37 -2.90
CA ALA A 28 0.33 2.42 -1.79
C ALA A 28 -1.04 2.07 -1.18
N VAL A 29 -1.94 3.04 -0.97
CA VAL A 29 -3.33 2.79 -0.55
C VAL A 29 -4.02 1.85 -1.54
N ARG A 30 -3.90 2.14 -2.84
CA ARG A 30 -4.50 1.29 -3.89
C ARG A 30 -3.95 -0.14 -3.86
N ILE A 31 -2.65 -0.32 -3.68
CA ILE A 31 -2.04 -1.65 -3.55
C ILE A 31 -2.63 -2.40 -2.36
N GLY A 32 -2.67 -1.78 -1.18
CA GLY A 32 -3.25 -2.38 0.02
C GLY A 32 -4.73 -2.75 -0.17
N LYS A 33 -5.52 -1.87 -0.81
CA LYS A 33 -6.95 -2.08 -1.06
C LYS A 33 -7.21 -3.25 -2.01
N ILE A 34 -6.40 -3.39 -3.05
CA ILE A 34 -6.45 -4.55 -3.96
C ILE A 34 -6.14 -5.84 -3.19
N VAL A 35 -5.09 -5.85 -2.37
CA VAL A 35 -4.75 -7.04 -1.57
C VAL A 35 -5.83 -7.38 -0.55
N SER A 36 -6.43 -6.38 0.10
CA SER A 36 -7.59 -6.57 0.99
C SER A 36 -8.77 -7.21 0.26
N SER A 37 -9.10 -6.71 -0.94
CA SER A 37 -10.16 -7.26 -1.78
C SER A 37 -9.86 -8.67 -2.29
N ILE A 38 -8.60 -9.03 -2.53
CA ILE A 38 -8.21 -10.42 -2.89
C ILE A 38 -8.33 -11.32 -1.66
N PHE A 39 -7.98 -10.82 -0.48
CA PHE A 39 -8.10 -11.57 0.76
C PHE A 39 -9.57 -11.79 1.14
N ASP A 40 -10.45 -10.81 0.94
CA ASP A 40 -11.91 -10.91 1.14
C ASP A 40 -12.31 -11.53 2.49
N ASP A 41 -11.61 -11.10 3.56
CA ASP A 41 -11.85 -11.53 4.95
C ASP A 41 -11.11 -10.58 5.91
N THR A 42 -11.33 -10.72 7.22
CA THR A 42 -10.60 -9.94 8.23
C THR A 42 -9.23 -10.58 8.52
N PRO A 43 -8.11 -9.86 8.33
CA PRO A 43 -6.79 -10.38 8.64
C PRO A 43 -6.51 -10.33 10.13
N THR A 44 -5.70 -11.27 10.64
CA THR A 44 -5.12 -11.19 12.00
C THR A 44 -3.67 -10.70 11.94
N GLU A 45 -2.99 -10.87 10.80
CA GLU A 45 -1.65 -10.34 10.58
C GLU A 45 -1.43 -9.99 9.10
N VAL A 46 -0.69 -8.92 8.88
CA VAL A 46 -0.18 -8.52 7.56
C VAL A 46 1.32 -8.25 7.64
N GLU A 47 2.08 -8.96 6.82
CA GLU A 47 3.50 -8.68 6.60
C GLU A 47 3.68 -7.90 5.30
N PHE A 48 4.40 -6.78 5.40
CA PHE A 48 4.84 -5.99 4.27
C PHE A 48 6.35 -6.14 4.09
N GLN A 49 6.75 -6.71 2.97
CA GLN A 49 8.14 -6.74 2.54
C GLN A 49 8.38 -5.62 1.53
N LEU A 50 9.09 -4.58 1.95
CA LEU A 50 9.37 -3.40 1.13
C LEU A 50 10.70 -3.53 0.42
N PHE A 51 10.73 -3.11 -0.85
CA PHE A 51 11.93 -3.14 -1.67
C PHE A 51 12.34 -1.73 -2.13
N ASN A 52 13.64 -1.51 -2.31
CA ASN A 52 14.21 -0.35 -3.01
C ASN A 52 13.66 1.01 -2.51
N SER A 53 13.01 1.81 -3.37
CA SER A 53 12.51 3.15 -3.02
C SER A 53 11.44 3.10 -1.93
N PHE A 54 10.53 2.13 -1.99
CA PHE A 54 9.58 1.89 -0.90
C PHE A 54 10.32 1.60 0.41
N ALA A 55 11.30 0.69 0.40
CA ALA A 55 12.11 0.38 1.58
C ALA A 55 12.90 1.57 2.14
N LYS A 56 13.37 2.47 1.27
CA LYS A 56 14.21 3.62 1.64
C LYS A 56 13.40 4.77 2.23
N THR A 57 12.16 4.97 1.77
CA THR A 57 11.38 6.18 2.08
C THR A 57 10.07 5.93 2.82
N TYR A 58 9.75 4.69 3.19
CA TYR A 58 8.41 4.35 3.69
C TYR A 58 7.90 5.23 4.83
N ARG A 59 8.73 5.57 5.82
CA ARG A 59 8.33 6.50 6.89
C ARG A 59 8.29 7.97 6.46
N GLY A 60 9.21 8.38 5.59
CA GLY A 60 9.32 9.77 5.15
C GLY A 60 8.20 10.21 4.21
N HIS A 61 7.67 9.28 3.42
CA HIS A 61 6.55 9.52 2.50
C HIS A 61 5.23 8.87 2.95
N GLY A 62 5.19 8.25 4.12
CA GLY A 62 3.99 7.61 4.68
C GLY A 62 3.53 6.35 3.93
N THR A 63 4.43 5.63 3.27
CA THR A 63 4.10 4.37 2.56
C THR A 63 3.66 3.28 3.51
N ASP A 64 4.22 3.22 4.71
CA ASP A 64 3.73 2.29 5.74
C ASP A 64 2.27 2.57 6.09
N LEU A 65 1.97 3.83 6.39
CA LEU A 65 0.63 4.29 6.74
C LEU A 65 -0.35 4.03 5.58
N ALA A 66 0.05 4.35 4.35
CA ALA A 66 -0.77 4.18 3.17
C ALA A 66 -1.06 2.70 2.84
N LEU A 67 -0.05 1.82 2.93
CA LEU A 67 -0.25 0.39 2.70
C LEU A 67 -1.24 -0.22 3.70
N VAL A 68 -1.09 0.15 4.98
CA VAL A 68 -1.99 -0.30 6.06
C VAL A 68 -3.40 0.28 5.89
N ALA A 69 -3.51 1.55 5.52
CA ALA A 69 -4.80 2.20 5.21
C ALA A 69 -5.54 1.46 4.10
N GLY A 70 -4.82 1.06 3.04
CA GLY A 70 -5.36 0.23 1.97
C GLY A 70 -5.88 -1.12 2.47
N ILE A 71 -5.13 -1.81 3.34
CA ILE A 71 -5.59 -3.07 3.96
C ILE A 71 -6.90 -2.87 4.74
N LEU A 72 -7.02 -1.73 5.44
CA LEU A 72 -8.22 -1.35 6.20
C LEU A 72 -9.40 -0.89 5.31
N GLY A 73 -9.22 -0.85 3.98
CA GLY A 73 -10.27 -0.49 3.03
C GLY A 73 -10.43 1.01 2.76
N MET A 74 -9.56 1.86 3.33
CA MET A 74 -9.60 3.31 3.17
C MET A 74 -9.41 3.74 1.70
N ASP A 75 -9.93 4.91 1.34
CA ASP A 75 -9.71 5.55 0.05
C ASP A 75 -8.51 6.52 0.10
N THR A 76 -8.03 6.97 -1.07
CA THR A 76 -6.78 7.73 -1.16
C THR A 76 -6.86 9.12 -0.52
N ASP A 77 -8.06 9.65 -0.35
CA ASP A 77 -8.40 10.94 0.27
C ASP A 77 -8.89 10.82 1.72
N ASP A 78 -8.86 9.61 2.29
CA ASP A 78 -9.32 9.35 3.65
C ASP A 78 -8.43 10.10 4.67
N PRO A 79 -9.00 10.97 5.51
CA PRO A 79 -8.24 11.76 6.48
C PRO A 79 -7.59 10.90 7.59
N ASP A 80 -8.02 9.65 7.77
CA ASP A 80 -7.48 8.73 8.77
C ASP A 80 -6.29 7.90 8.27
N ILE A 81 -5.83 8.08 7.02
CA ILE A 81 -4.59 7.45 6.53
C ILE A 81 -3.42 7.62 7.52
N PRO A 82 -3.15 8.80 8.12
CA PRO A 82 -2.07 8.96 9.09
C PRO A 82 -2.23 8.12 10.35
N ASN A 83 -3.46 7.72 10.69
CA ASN A 83 -3.82 6.96 11.89
C ASN A 83 -3.94 5.45 11.61
N SER A 84 -3.66 5.00 10.39
CA SER A 84 -3.95 3.63 9.94
C SER A 84 -3.28 2.55 10.77
N LEU A 85 -2.02 2.74 11.20
CA LEU A 85 -1.33 1.80 12.08
C LEU A 85 -2.02 1.66 13.44
N GLU A 86 -2.50 2.77 14.02
CA GLU A 86 -3.23 2.75 15.29
C GLU A 86 -4.58 2.04 15.12
N ILE A 87 -5.28 2.31 14.04
CA ILE A 87 -6.57 1.68 13.72
C ILE A 87 -6.40 0.17 13.51
N ALA A 88 -5.37 -0.26 12.77
CA ALA A 88 -5.06 -1.68 12.57
C ALA A 88 -4.80 -2.39 13.90
N HIS A 89 -4.01 -1.77 14.79
CA HIS A 89 -3.77 -2.30 16.13
C HIS A 89 -5.06 -2.41 16.95
N LYS A 90 -5.95 -1.40 16.91
CA LYS A 90 -7.26 -1.44 17.59
C LYS A 90 -8.17 -2.55 17.06
N HIS A 91 -8.05 -2.91 15.78
CA HIS A 91 -8.74 -4.03 15.17
C HIS A 91 -8.07 -5.39 15.45
N GLY A 92 -6.98 -5.42 16.22
CA GLY A 92 -6.24 -6.65 16.54
C GLY A 92 -5.42 -7.21 15.38
N ILE A 93 -5.11 -6.38 14.37
CA ILE A 93 -4.32 -6.76 13.20
C ILE A 93 -2.84 -6.52 13.52
N ASN A 94 -2.05 -7.58 13.55
CA ASN A 94 -0.60 -7.49 13.71
C ASN A 94 0.06 -7.03 12.40
N ILE A 95 0.88 -5.97 12.43
CA ILE A 95 1.58 -5.48 11.24
C ILE A 95 3.08 -5.76 11.36
N VAL A 96 3.63 -6.48 10.37
CA VAL A 96 5.04 -6.90 10.33
C VAL A 96 5.74 -6.25 9.14
N TRP A 97 6.98 -5.81 9.32
CA TRP A 97 7.77 -5.14 8.28
C TRP A 97 9.09 -5.85 8.01
N THR A 98 9.32 -6.21 6.75
CA THR A 98 10.60 -6.73 6.25
C THR A 98 11.18 -5.72 5.26
N ILE A 99 12.34 -5.13 5.56
CA ILE A 99 12.88 -4.00 4.78
C ILE A 99 14.10 -4.42 3.96
N GLN A 100 14.01 -4.32 2.63
CA GLN A 100 15.10 -4.63 1.71
C GLN A 100 15.45 -3.42 0.83
N LYS A 101 16.41 -2.61 1.29
CA LYS A 101 16.76 -1.34 0.64
C LYS A 101 17.44 -1.51 -0.73
N ASP A 102 18.11 -2.63 -0.94
CA ASP A 102 18.84 -2.92 -2.17
C ASP A 102 18.52 -4.35 -2.58
N SER A 103 17.70 -4.50 -3.63
CA SER A 103 17.28 -5.79 -4.16
C SER A 103 17.16 -5.75 -5.69
N ASN A 104 17.16 -6.92 -6.31
CA ASN A 104 16.90 -7.09 -7.74
C ASN A 104 15.39 -7.03 -8.07
N ALA A 105 14.58 -6.32 -7.27
CA ALA A 105 13.16 -6.16 -7.55
C ALA A 105 12.96 -5.44 -8.91
N PRO A 106 11.94 -5.83 -9.68
CA PRO A 106 11.75 -5.35 -11.06
C PRO A 106 11.44 -3.86 -11.15
N HIS A 107 10.97 -3.23 -10.06
CA HIS A 107 10.69 -1.82 -9.97
C HIS A 107 11.10 -1.26 -8.60
N PRO A 108 11.54 0.01 -8.49
CA PRO A 108 11.92 0.60 -7.20
C PRO A 108 10.77 0.73 -6.20
N ASN A 109 9.53 0.84 -6.69
CA ASN A 109 8.32 0.93 -5.87
C ASN A 109 7.63 -0.44 -5.85
N THR A 110 8.26 -1.42 -5.21
CA THR A 110 7.74 -2.78 -5.09
C THR A 110 7.56 -3.13 -3.62
N THR A 111 6.46 -3.82 -3.32
CA THR A 111 6.21 -4.47 -2.04
C THR A 111 5.67 -5.87 -2.33
N LYS A 112 6.01 -6.82 -1.46
CA LYS A 112 5.32 -8.11 -1.36
C LYS A 112 4.49 -8.08 -0.09
N ILE A 113 3.25 -8.55 -0.14
CA ILE A 113 2.31 -8.48 0.97
C ILE A 113 1.81 -9.88 1.29
N THR A 114 2.02 -10.31 2.52
CA THR A 114 1.48 -11.58 3.02
C THR A 114 0.39 -11.27 4.03
N VAL A 115 -0.82 -11.77 3.78
CA VAL A 115 -2.00 -11.56 4.64
C VAL A 115 -2.46 -12.91 5.17
N LYS A 116 -2.72 -13.01 6.47
CA LYS A 116 -3.19 -14.25 7.08
C LYS A 116 -4.25 -14.02 8.15
N ASN A 117 -5.10 -15.04 8.31
CA ASN A 117 -5.97 -15.22 9.46
C ASN A 117 -5.99 -16.71 9.87
N ALA A 118 -6.93 -17.11 10.74
CA ALA A 118 -7.04 -18.49 11.22
C ALA A 118 -7.34 -19.52 10.12
N HIS A 119 -7.89 -19.10 8.98
CA HIS A 119 -8.41 -19.98 7.94
C HIS A 119 -7.57 -20.00 6.67
N LYS A 120 -6.90 -18.89 6.34
CA LYS A 120 -6.15 -18.77 5.09
C LYS A 120 -4.96 -17.82 5.19
N THR A 121 -4.02 -18.01 4.27
CA THR A 121 -2.88 -17.14 4.03
C THR A 121 -2.74 -16.90 2.53
N ILE A 122 -2.54 -15.65 2.13
CA ILE A 122 -2.21 -15.27 0.76
C ILE A 122 -0.89 -14.50 0.75
N SER A 123 -0.16 -14.55 -0.37
CA SER A 123 1.04 -13.74 -0.57
C SER A 123 1.04 -13.24 -2.01
N VAL A 124 1.13 -11.92 -2.17
CA VAL A 124 1.04 -11.19 -3.45
C VAL A 124 2.27 -10.32 -3.63
#